data_AF-A0A2R5LQ47-F1
#
_entry.id   AF-A0A2R5LQ47-F1
#
_cell.length_a   1.000
_cell.length_b   1.000
_cell.length_c   1.000
_cell.angle_alpha   90.00
_cell.angle_beta   90.00
_cell.angle_gamma   90.00
#
_symmetry.space_group_name_H-M   'P 1'
#
loop_
_entity.id
_entity.type
_entity.pdbx_description
1 polymer ?
#
loop_
_entity_poly.entity_id
_entity_poly.type
_entity_poly.pdbx_seq_one_letter_code
_entity_poly.pdbx_strand_id
1 'polypeptide(L)'
;MPRRSSRSIWVLLLWSLIAATTFIYIIIPAIFYYCPWIQQSTVFLNFVNIPPFPKLTSPESYGLKCTHNFYIDSDPGVKLGVWHVPPHSESEKCNENRDNWFPGNNPIILYLH
;
A
#
# COMPACT_ATOMS: atom_id res chain seq x y z
N MET A 1 -17.20 50.53 17.68
CA MET A 1 -16.95 49.40 16.77
C MET A 1 -16.00 49.88 15.67
N PRO A 2 -14.77 49.33 15.53
CA PRO A 2 -13.86 49.79 14.48
C PRO A 2 -14.31 49.27 13.11
N ARG A 3 -14.56 50.17 12.17
CA ARG A 3 -14.97 49.88 10.79
C ARG A 3 -13.72 49.48 9.99
N ARG A 4 -13.46 48.17 9.87
CA ARG A 4 -12.35 47.63 9.08
C ARG A 4 -12.52 48.08 7.62
N SER A 5 -11.58 48.89 7.12
CA SER A 5 -11.61 49.46 5.77
C SER A 5 -11.52 48.36 4.71
N SER A 6 -12.36 48.41 3.68
CA SER A 6 -12.38 47.48 2.53
C SER A 6 -10.99 47.30 1.90
N ARG A 7 -10.17 48.37 1.85
CA ARG A 7 -8.77 48.30 1.37
C ARG A 7 -7.91 47.32 2.17
N SER A 8 -8.13 47.19 3.48
CA SER A 8 -7.37 46.25 4.31
C SER A 8 -7.72 44.78 4.03
N ILE A 9 -8.94 44.50 3.57
CA ILE A 9 -9.40 43.14 3.24
C ILE A 9 -8.72 42.67 1.95
N TRP A 10 -8.68 43.52 0.92
CA TRP A 10 -8.02 43.20 -0.35
C TRP A 10 -6.51 42.95 -0.20
N VAL A 11 -5.83 43.72 0.65
CA VAL A 11 -4.41 43.49 0.97
C VAL A 11 -4.20 42.14 1.63
N LEU A 12 -5.09 41.73 2.54
CA LEU A 12 -5.00 40.42 3.20
C LEU A 12 -5.28 39.27 2.23
N LEU A 13 -6.24 39.43 1.32
CA LEU A 13 -6.50 38.44 0.27
C LEU A 13 -5.31 38.29 -0.68
N LEU A 14 -4.68 39.41 -1.07
CA LEU A 14 -3.48 39.40 -1.90
C LEU A 14 -2.32 38.69 -1.20
N TRP A 15 -2.07 39.01 0.08
CA TRP A 15 -1.05 38.34 0.89
C TRP A 15 -1.33 36.84 1.05
N SER A 16 -2.59 36.47 1.27
CA SER A 16 -3.01 35.07 1.34
C SER A 16 -2.74 34.33 0.02
N LEU A 17 -3.01 34.95 -1.12
CA LEU A 17 -2.76 34.34 -2.44
C LEU A 17 -1.26 34.15 -2.70
N ILE A 18 -0.45 35.16 -2.39
CA ILE A 18 1.01 35.10 -2.52
C ILE A 18 1.56 34.00 -1.61
N ALA A 19 1.15 33.97 -0.34
CA ALA A 19 1.59 32.94 0.61
C ALA A 19 1.20 31.52 0.15
N ALA A 20 -0.03 31.33 -0.34
CA ALA A 20 -0.48 30.05 -0.87
C ALA A 20 0.36 29.61 -2.09
N THR A 21 0.64 30.55 -3.01
CA THR A 21 1.46 30.29 -4.20
C THR A 21 2.89 29.91 -3.80
N THR A 22 3.51 30.67 -2.92
CA THR A 22 4.85 30.37 -2.39
C THR A 22 4.88 29.01 -1.69
N PHE A 23 3.87 28.70 -0.88
CA PHE A 23 3.79 27.40 -0.21
C PHE A 23 3.72 26.24 -1.20
N ILE A 24 2.84 26.35 -2.20
CA ILE A 24 2.63 25.27 -3.19
C ILE A 24 3.86 25.07 -4.09
N TYR A 25 4.47 26.16 -4.58
CA TYR A 25 5.53 26.06 -5.60
C TYR A 25 6.95 26.06 -5.05
N ILE A 26 7.16 26.46 -3.80
CA ILE A 26 8.50 26.50 -3.18
C ILE A 26 8.58 25.50 -2.03
N ILE A 27 7.66 25.59 -1.07
CA ILE A 27 7.76 24.80 0.16
C ILE A 27 7.49 23.32 -0.10
N ILE A 28 6.43 22.98 -0.84
CA ILE A 28 6.12 21.56 -1.14
C ILE A 28 7.27 20.88 -1.92
N PRO A 29 7.80 21.44 -3.04
CA PRO A 29 8.93 20.82 -3.73
C PRO A 29 10.20 20.74 -2.87
N ALA A 30 10.47 21.75 -2.03
CA ALA A 30 11.61 21.69 -1.12
C ALA A 30 11.47 20.56 -0.10
N ILE A 31 10.30 20.40 0.53
CA ILE A 31 10.03 19.29 1.45
C ILE A 31 10.23 17.95 0.73
N PHE A 32 9.70 17.81 -0.49
CA PHE A 32 9.87 16.60 -1.27
C PHE A 32 11.34 16.34 -1.58
N TYR A 33 12.11 17.35 -2.01
CA TYR A 33 13.53 17.20 -2.37
C TYR A 33 14.43 16.89 -1.17
N TYR A 34 14.23 17.57 -0.04
CA TYR A 34 15.09 17.45 1.14
C TYR A 34 14.69 16.33 2.10
N CYS A 35 13.50 15.74 1.97
CA CYS A 35 13.02 14.68 2.85
C CYS A 35 12.90 13.34 2.10
N PRO A 36 13.96 12.50 2.12
CA PRO A 36 13.93 11.15 1.54
C PRO A 36 12.80 10.28 2.08
N TRP A 37 12.43 10.43 3.36
CA TRP A 37 11.34 9.67 3.98
C TRP A 37 9.98 9.95 3.31
N ILE A 38 9.72 11.21 2.96
CA ILE A 38 8.51 11.60 2.23
C ILE A 38 8.57 11.04 0.81
N GLN A 39 9.71 11.16 0.11
CA GLN A 39 9.87 10.57 -1.24
C GLN A 39 9.55 9.09 -1.24
N GLN A 40 10.15 8.33 -0.32
CA GLN A 40 9.94 6.89 -0.20
C GLN A 40 8.46 6.57 0.08
N SER A 41 7.85 7.29 1.03
CA SER A 41 6.45 7.07 1.39
C SER A 41 5.49 7.45 0.26
N THR A 42 5.81 8.45 -0.56
CA THR A 42 5.03 8.86 -1.74
C THR A 42 5.18 7.87 -2.90
N VAL A 43 6.38 7.35 -3.16
CA VAL A 43 6.62 6.39 -4.27
C VAL A 43 5.95 5.05 -3.99
N PHE A 44 6.10 4.52 -2.78
CA PHE A 44 5.50 3.23 -2.41
C PHE A 44 4.06 3.36 -1.92
N LEU A 45 3.59 4.60 -1.70
CA LEU A 45 2.27 4.89 -1.17
C LEU A 45 1.95 4.08 0.10
N ASN A 46 2.96 3.78 0.92
CA ASN A 46 2.87 2.89 2.08
C ASN A 46 1.82 3.34 3.12
N PHE A 47 1.42 4.61 3.09
CA PHE A 47 0.39 5.17 3.96
C PHE A 47 -1.05 4.98 3.42
N VAL A 48 -1.20 4.62 2.15
CA VAL A 48 -2.49 4.38 1.49
C VAL A 48 -2.70 2.89 1.31
N ASN A 49 -3.37 2.27 2.28
CA ASN A 49 -3.84 0.90 2.16
C ASN A 49 -5.23 0.88 1.53
N ILE A 50 -5.32 0.65 0.22
CA ILE A 50 -6.59 0.46 -0.50
C ILE A 50 -6.64 -0.99 -1.02
N PRO A 51 -7.65 -1.80 -0.64
CA PRO A 51 -8.74 -1.49 0.29
C PRO A 51 -8.26 -1.39 1.75
N PRO A 52 -8.91 -0.55 2.59
CA PRO A 52 -8.65 -0.56 4.02
C PRO A 52 -9.00 -1.95 4.56
N PHE A 53 -8.09 -2.56 5.33
CA PHE A 53 -8.20 -3.92 5.88
C PHE A 53 -8.12 -5.04 4.82
N PRO A 54 -6.91 -5.30 4.28
CA PRO A 54 -6.73 -6.38 3.32
C PRO A 54 -7.11 -7.74 3.94
N LYS A 55 -8.06 -8.46 3.32
CA LYS A 55 -8.44 -9.81 3.72
C LYS A 55 -7.42 -10.80 3.18
N LEU A 56 -6.31 -10.95 3.89
CA LEU A 56 -5.20 -11.83 3.50
C LEU A 56 -5.56 -13.33 3.51
N THR A 57 -6.72 -13.69 4.06
CA THR A 57 -7.22 -15.08 4.07
C THR A 57 -7.84 -15.50 2.74
N SER A 58 -8.11 -14.56 1.82
CA SER A 58 -8.67 -14.86 0.50
C SER A 58 -7.76 -14.34 -0.62
N PRO A 59 -6.71 -15.09 -1.02
CA PRO A 59 -5.84 -14.71 -2.13
C PRO A 59 -6.59 -14.43 -3.44
N GLU A 60 -7.71 -15.12 -3.67
CA GLU A 60 -8.58 -14.93 -4.83
C GLU A 60 -9.10 -13.49 -4.96
N SER A 61 -9.32 -12.77 -3.86
CA SER A 61 -9.76 -11.36 -3.92
C SER A 61 -8.69 -10.41 -4.46
N TYR A 62 -7.44 -10.86 -4.55
CA TYR A 62 -6.31 -10.13 -5.12
C TYR A 62 -5.97 -10.57 -6.55
N GLY A 63 -6.83 -11.38 -7.18
CA GLY A 63 -6.58 -11.92 -8.52
C GLY A 63 -5.60 -13.09 -8.54
N LEU A 64 -5.14 -13.55 -7.38
CA LEU A 64 -4.31 -14.75 -7.26
C LEU A 64 -5.21 -15.99 -7.33
N LYS A 65 -5.28 -16.58 -8.52
CA LYS A 65 -6.01 -17.83 -8.72
C LYS A 65 -5.27 -18.98 -8.07
N CYS A 66 -6.01 -19.81 -7.33
CA CYS A 66 -5.50 -21.09 -6.81
C CYS A 66 -4.32 -20.96 -5.85
N THR A 67 -4.19 -19.80 -5.23
CA THR A 67 -3.25 -19.59 -4.13
C THR A 67 -3.88 -20.04 -2.84
N HIS A 68 -3.15 -20.86 -2.08
CA HIS A 68 -3.61 -21.41 -0.82
C HIS A 68 -3.02 -20.60 0.33
N ASN A 69 -3.88 -20.07 1.20
CA ASN A 69 -3.48 -19.48 2.47
C ASN A 69 -3.56 -20.53 3.58
N PHE A 70 -2.48 -20.70 4.33
CA PHE A 70 -2.41 -21.56 5.51
C PHE A 70 -1.51 -20.94 6.58
N TYR A 71 -1.53 -21.50 7.78
CA TYR A 71 -0.77 -20.98 8.92
C TYR A 71 0.12 -22.08 9.50
N ILE A 72 1.35 -21.72 9.83
CA ILE A 72 2.34 -22.60 10.47
C ILE A 72 2.61 -22.08 11.88
N ASP A 73 2.53 -22.96 12.88
CA ASP A 73 2.98 -22.68 14.24
C ASP A 73 4.51 -22.83 14.30
N SER A 74 5.21 -21.80 14.79
CA SER A 74 6.67 -21.80 14.92
C SER A 74 7.07 -21.90 16.39
N ASP A 75 7.40 -20.78 17.03
CA ASP A 75 7.64 -20.70 18.47
C ASP A 75 6.33 -20.52 19.27
N PRO A 76 6.33 -20.77 20.59
CA PRO A 76 5.15 -20.60 21.44
C PRO A 76 4.52 -19.21 21.29
N GLY A 77 3.34 -19.16 20.68
CA GLY A 77 2.59 -17.92 20.45
C GLY A 77 2.84 -17.23 19.10
N VAL A 78 3.70 -17.78 18.23
CA VAL A 78 3.98 -17.21 16.90
C VAL A 78 3.34 -18.06 15.80
N LYS A 79 2.34 -17.48 15.12
CA LYS A 79 1.68 -18.03 13.93
C LYS A 79 2.15 -17.33 12.67
N LEU A 80 2.75 -18.08 11.75
CA LEU A 80 3.22 -17.60 10.45
C LEU A 80 2.12 -17.79 9.42
N GLY A 81 1.71 -16.72 8.75
CA GLY A 81 0.82 -16.79 7.59
C GLY A 81 1.60 -17.10 6.33
N VAL A 82 1.22 -18.15 5.61
CA VAL A 82 1.89 -18.61 4.40
C VAL A 82 0.92 -18.62 3.23
N TRP A 83 1.37 -18.11 2.09
CA TRP A 83 0.69 -18.22 0.81
C TRP A 83 1.49 -19.14 -0.11
N HIS A 84 0.86 -20.22 -0.57
CA HIS A 84 1.42 -21.07 -1.61
C HIS A 84 0.78 -20.72 -2.94
N VAL A 85 1.60 -20.23 -3.88
CA VAL A 85 1.19 -19.89 -5.25
C VAL A 85 1.71 -21.00 -6.18
N PRO A 86 0.84 -21.83 -6.77
CA PRO A 86 1.28 -22.86 -7.69
C PRO A 86 1.78 -22.26 -9.02
N PRO A 87 2.61 -22.98 -9.78
CA PRO A 87 3.03 -22.55 -11.11
C PRO A 87 1.83 -22.42 -12.05
N HIS A 88 1.95 -21.57 -13.07
CA HIS A 88 0.84 -21.24 -13.97
C HIS A 88 0.20 -22.48 -14.61
N SER A 89 1.02 -23.46 -15.02
CA SER A 89 0.58 -24.74 -15.60
C SER A 89 -0.29 -25.59 -14.69
N GLU A 90 -0.14 -25.45 -13.37
CA GLU A 90 -0.93 -26.17 -12.37
C GLU A 90 -2.13 -25.34 -11.88
N SER A 91 -2.00 -24.01 -11.90
CA SER A 91 -3.07 -23.08 -11.56
C SER A 91 -4.34 -23.24 -12.41
N GLU A 92 -4.21 -23.71 -13.66
CA GLU A 92 -5.35 -23.98 -14.55
C GLU A 92 -6.17 -25.22 -14.15
N LYS A 93 -5.55 -26.19 -13.48
CA LYS A 93 -6.17 -27.50 -13.11
C LYS A 93 -6.72 -27.55 -11.69
N CYS A 94 -6.62 -26.44 -10.98
CA CYS A 94 -6.87 -26.34 -9.55
C CYS A 94 -8.31 -26.62 -9.12
N ASN A 95 -9.31 -26.45 -10.01
CA ASN A 95 -10.69 -26.82 -9.70
C ASN A 95 -10.88 -28.34 -9.51
N GLU A 96 -9.98 -29.16 -10.05
CA GLU A 96 -10.10 -30.62 -10.04
C GLU A 96 -9.45 -31.26 -8.81
N ASN A 97 -8.45 -30.60 -8.19
CA ASN A 97 -7.59 -31.19 -7.15
C ASN A 97 -7.35 -30.25 -5.94
N ARG A 98 -8.41 -29.68 -5.36
CA ARG A 98 -8.28 -28.75 -4.22
C ARG A 98 -7.59 -29.35 -2.98
N ASP A 99 -7.71 -30.66 -2.77
CA ASP A 99 -7.15 -31.35 -1.60
C ASP A 99 -5.68 -31.75 -1.77
N ASN A 100 -5.19 -31.84 -3.02
CA ASN A 100 -3.80 -32.19 -3.35
C ASN A 100 -3.10 -31.02 -4.06
N TRP A 101 -3.08 -29.87 -3.39
CA TRP A 101 -2.55 -28.60 -3.90
C TRP A 101 -1.03 -28.46 -3.83
N PHE A 102 -0.36 -29.40 -3.16
CA PHE A 102 1.10 -29.49 -3.10
C PHE A 102 1.60 -30.81 -3.71
N PRO A 103 1.30 -31.11 -5.00
CA PRO A 103 1.74 -32.34 -5.61
C PRO A 103 3.17 -32.19 -6.11
N GLY A 104 4.10 -32.94 -5.51
CA GLY A 104 5.25 -33.44 -6.25
C GLY A 104 6.64 -32.99 -5.80
N ASN A 105 7.57 -33.14 -6.74
CA ASN A 105 9.03 -33.11 -6.54
C ASN A 105 9.66 -31.89 -7.23
N ASN A 106 8.84 -30.86 -7.45
CA ASN A 106 9.21 -29.65 -8.18
C ASN A 106 10.05 -28.72 -7.30
N PRO A 107 10.99 -27.94 -7.87
CA PRO A 107 11.74 -26.96 -7.11
C PRO A 107 10.81 -25.88 -6.56
N ILE A 108 11.03 -25.51 -5.29
CA ILE A 108 10.23 -24.50 -4.58
C ILE A 108 11.12 -23.29 -4.32
N ILE A 109 10.56 -22.10 -4.53
CA ILE A 109 11.20 -20.84 -4.16
C ILE A 109 10.53 -20.36 -2.87
N LEU A 110 11.32 -20.26 -1.80
CA LEU A 110 10.87 -19.67 -0.55
C LEU A 110 11.15 -18.16 -0.60
N TYR A 111 10.08 -17.37 -0.54
CA TYR A 111 10.15 -15.92 -0.41
C TYR A 111 9.68 -15.51 0.98
N LEU A 112 10.53 -14.81 1.72
CA LEU A 112 10.29 -14.30 3.07
C LEU A 112 10.33 -12.78 3.00
N HIS A 113 9.33 -12.12 3.58
CA HIS A 113 9.29 -10.66 3.72
C HIS A 113 9.75 -10.25 5.12
#